data_AF-A0A967LMF3-F1
#
_entry.id   AF-A0A967LMF3-F1
#
_cell.length_a   1.000
_cell.length_b   1.000
_cell.length_c   1.000
_cell.angle_alpha   90.00
_cell.angle_beta   90.00
_cell.angle_gamma   90.00
#
_symmetry.space_group_name_H-M   'P 1'
#
loop_
_entity.id
_entity.type
_entity.pdbx_description
1 polymer ?
#
loop_
_entity_poly.entity_id
_entity_poly.type
_entity_poly.pdbx_seq_one_letter_code
_entity_poly.pdbx_strand_id
1 'polypeptide(L)'
;MADGVVTRREFLLTGASAGAALVIAVNLPATDLFARQARGDGFHPAAWIRIDTDGIVSVVVDEAEMGQGVLTSLPMIVAEELEADWSKVRA
;
A
#
# COMPACT_ATOMS: atom_id res chain seq x y z
N MET A 1 -38.65 -44.40 2.43
CA MET A 1 -37.94 -43.48 1.51
C MET A 1 -39.00 -42.57 0.92
N ALA A 2 -39.11 -41.33 1.40
CA ALA A 2 -40.05 -40.35 0.88
C ALA A 2 -39.29 -39.44 -0.09
N ASP A 3 -39.76 -39.37 -1.34
CA ASP A 3 -39.13 -38.58 -2.39
C ASP A 3 -39.32 -37.09 -2.13
N GLY A 4 -38.25 -36.43 -1.65
CA GLY A 4 -38.24 -35.02 -1.31
C GLY A 4 -38.14 -34.12 -2.56
N VAL A 5 -39.27 -33.68 -3.09
CA VAL A 5 -39.29 -32.66 -4.15
C VAL A 5 -39.14 -31.29 -3.50
N VAL A 6 -37.94 -30.71 -3.58
CA VAL A 6 -37.66 -29.35 -3.11
C VAL A 6 -38.45 -28.35 -3.96
N THR A 7 -39.36 -27.61 -3.33
CA THR A 7 -40.10 -26.56 -4.05
C THR A 7 -39.23 -25.32 -4.25
N ARG A 8 -39.44 -24.58 -5.36
CA ARG A 8 -38.69 -23.33 -5.66
C ARG A 8 -38.70 -22.34 -4.48
N ARG A 9 -39.82 -22.27 -3.75
CA ARG A 9 -39.98 -21.43 -2.56
C ARG A 9 -39.07 -21.89 -1.41
N GLU A 10 -38.99 -23.18 -1.18
CA GLU A 10 -38.15 -23.80 -0.15
C GLU A 10 -36.66 -23.68 -0.48
N PHE A 11 -36.29 -23.80 -1.76
CA PHE A 11 -34.94 -23.54 -2.24
C PHE A 11 -34.52 -22.07 -2.01
N LEU A 12 -35.39 -21.12 -2.36
CA LEU A 12 -35.10 -19.69 -2.17
C LEU A 12 -35.03 -19.31 -0.69
N LEU A 13 -35.92 -19.85 0.15
CA LEU A 13 -35.89 -19.64 1.61
C LEU A 13 -34.61 -20.20 2.23
N THR A 14 -34.23 -21.43 1.89
CA THR A 14 -33.04 -22.09 2.43
C THR A 14 -31.76 -21.39 1.97
N GLY A 15 -31.67 -21.01 0.69
CA GLY A 15 -30.53 -20.28 0.14
C GLY A 15 -30.39 -18.86 0.71
N ALA A 16 -31.49 -18.16 0.99
CA ALA A 16 -31.46 -16.85 1.63
C ALA A 16 -31.07 -16.93 3.11
N SER A 17 -31.49 -17.97 3.84
CA SER A 17 -31.11 -18.18 5.25
C SER A 17 -29.68 -18.70 5.42
N ALA A 18 -29.17 -19.47 4.44
CA ALA A 18 -27.80 -20.02 4.46
C ALA A 18 -26.78 -19.09 3.77
N GLY A 19 -27.24 -18.04 3.09
CA GLY A 19 -26.40 -17.07 2.40
C GLY A 19 -25.75 -16.12 3.39
N ALA A 20 -24.66 -16.54 4.02
CA ALA A 20 -23.73 -15.60 4.65
C ALA A 20 -23.12 -14.72 3.54
N ALA A 21 -23.62 -13.49 3.41
CA ALA A 21 -23.02 -12.51 2.52
C ALA A 21 -21.81 -11.89 3.22
N LEU A 22 -20.63 -11.98 2.61
CA LEU A 22 -19.46 -11.23 3.04
C LEU A 22 -19.63 -9.77 2.59
N VAL A 23 -19.89 -8.88 3.55
CA VAL A 23 -19.87 -7.43 3.29
C VAL A 23 -18.46 -6.92 3.59
N ILE A 24 -17.74 -6.50 2.55
CA ILE A 24 -16.45 -5.81 2.69
C ILE A 24 -16.73 -4.31 2.58
N ALA A 25 -16.59 -3.58 3.68
CA ALA A 25 -16.58 -2.12 3.66
C ALA A 25 -15.17 -1.61 3.37
N VAL A 26 -15.02 -0.77 2.35
CA VAL A 26 -13.77 -0.06 2.07
C VAL A 26 -13.98 1.42 2.44
N ASN A 27 -13.27 1.89 3.46
CA ASN A 27 -13.21 3.31 3.77
C ASN A 27 -11.95 3.90 3.12
N LEU A 28 -12.14 4.73 2.10
CA LEU A 28 -11.07 5.51 1.49
C LEU A 28 -11.19 6.95 1.98
N PRO A 29 -10.32 7.42 2.92
CA PRO A 29 -10.34 8.80 3.40
C PRO A 29 -9.79 9.75 2.32
N ALA A 30 -10.53 9.93 1.23
CA ALA A 30 -10.11 10.73 0.09
C ALA A 30 -9.84 12.20 0.47
N THR A 31 -10.61 12.75 1.42
CA THR A 31 -10.45 14.13 1.91
C THR A 31 -9.11 14.37 2.62
N ASP A 32 -8.60 13.41 3.38
CA ASP A 32 -7.30 13.53 4.03
C ASP A 32 -6.15 13.43 3.00
N LEU A 33 -6.30 12.56 2.00
CA LEU A 33 -5.30 12.41 0.94
C LEU A 33 -5.12 13.70 0.12
N PHE A 34 -6.21 14.37 -0.28
CA PHE A 34 -6.11 15.64 -1.00
C PHE A 34 -5.52 16.76 -0.14
N ALA A 35 -5.86 16.80 1.16
CA ALA A 35 -5.31 17.77 2.09
C ALA A 35 -3.80 17.56 2.33
N ARG A 36 -3.34 16.31 2.39
CA ARG A 36 -1.92 15.96 2.52
C ARG A 36 -1.14 16.25 1.25
N GLN A 37 -1.71 15.96 0.07
CA GLN A 37 -1.10 16.33 -1.20
C GLN A 37 -0.93 17.84 -1.37
N ALA A 38 -1.92 18.64 -0.95
CA ALA A 38 -1.80 20.10 -0.96
C ALA A 38 -0.73 20.66 0.00
N ARG A 39 -0.36 19.89 1.04
CA ARG A 39 0.71 20.24 1.98
C ARG A 39 2.12 19.80 1.53
N GLY A 40 2.22 19.08 0.41
CA GLY A 40 3.50 18.50 -0.05
C GLY A 40 3.82 17.14 0.59
N ASP A 41 3.00 16.67 1.55
CA ASP A 41 3.10 15.34 2.16
C ASP A 41 2.44 14.25 1.29
N GLY A 42 2.49 14.44 -0.03
CA GLY A 42 1.76 13.63 -1.01
C GLY A 42 2.20 12.18 -1.02
N PHE A 43 1.25 11.27 -1.27
CA PHE A 43 1.57 9.90 -1.60
C PHE A 43 2.19 9.86 -3.01
N HIS A 44 3.46 9.46 -3.10
CA HIS A 44 4.22 9.34 -4.35
C HIS A 44 4.56 7.87 -4.63
N PRO A 45 3.58 7.06 -5.10
CA PRO A 45 3.74 5.61 -5.24
C PRO A 45 4.80 5.16 -6.25
N ALA A 46 5.27 6.06 -7.10
CA ALA A 46 6.24 5.77 -8.16
C ALA A 46 7.58 6.52 -7.99
N ALA A 47 7.82 7.16 -6.84
CA ALA A 47 9.08 7.85 -6.60
C ALA A 47 10.08 6.89 -5.94
N TRP A 48 11.11 6.48 -6.69
CA TRP A 48 12.26 5.75 -6.13
C TRP A 48 13.22 6.67 -5.36
N ILE A 49 13.28 7.95 -5.71
CA ILE A 49 14.04 8.97 -5.00
C ILE A 49 13.12 10.16 -4.75
N ARG A 50 13.03 10.62 -3.50
CA ARG A 50 12.28 11.81 -3.09
C ARG A 50 13.20 12.75 -2.33
N ILE A 51 13.16 14.03 -2.68
CA ILE A 51 13.88 15.10 -1.99
C ILE A 51 12.83 16.03 -1.38
N ASP A 52 12.74 16.01 -0.05
CA ASP A 52 11.80 16.83 0.70
C ASP A 52 12.32 18.27 0.82
N THR A 53 11.44 19.23 1.13
CA THR A 53 11.78 20.67 1.15
C THR A 53 12.82 21.06 2.21
N ASP A 54 13.04 20.21 3.21
CA ASP A 54 14.06 20.34 4.26
C ASP A 54 15.42 19.68 3.87
N GLY A 55 15.49 19.11 2.67
CA GLY A 55 16.66 18.47 2.09
C GLY A 55 16.85 17.02 2.52
N ILE A 56 15.82 16.36 3.08
CA ILE A 56 15.86 14.91 3.32
C ILE A 56 15.73 14.17 1.99
N VAL A 57 16.66 13.24 1.73
CA VAL A 57 16.67 12.39 0.53
C VAL A 57 16.19 11.00 0.93
N SER A 58 14.99 10.62 0.51
CA SER A 58 14.45 9.28 0.69
C SER A 58 14.70 8.44 -0.56
N VAL A 59 15.29 7.26 -0.41
CA VAL A 59 15.59 6.31 -1.47
C VAL A 59 14.81 5.03 -1.21
N VAL A 60 14.02 4.58 -2.19
CA VAL A 60 13.29 3.32 -2.12
C VAL A 60 14.10 2.26 -2.86
N VAL A 61 14.47 1.20 -2.14
CA VAL A 61 15.12 0.01 -2.70
C VAL A 61 14.11 -1.13 -2.73
N ASP A 62 13.79 -1.62 -3.92
CA ASP A 62 12.87 -2.75 -4.13
C ASP A 62 13.57 -4.12 -4.00
N GLU A 63 14.91 -4.13 -4.08
CA GLU A 63 15.72 -5.33 -3.92
C GLU A 63 15.78 -5.80 -2.45
N ALA A 64 15.63 -7.11 -2.23
CA ALA A 64 15.63 -7.68 -0.89
C ALA A 64 17.04 -7.73 -0.28
N GLU A 65 17.17 -7.28 0.98
CA GLU A 65 18.40 -7.35 1.76
C GLU A 65 18.55 -8.71 2.47
N MET A 66 19.66 -9.43 2.19
CA MET A 66 20.02 -10.71 2.82
C MET A 66 21.45 -10.71 3.38
N GLY A 67 22.04 -9.54 3.61
CA GLY A 67 23.39 -9.36 4.19
C GLY A 67 24.44 -8.83 3.21
N GLN A 68 24.06 -8.54 1.96
CA GLN A 68 24.93 -7.95 0.94
C GLN A 68 25.12 -6.43 1.09
N GLY A 69 24.23 -5.76 1.83
CA GLY A 69 24.28 -4.31 2.08
C GLY A 69 23.73 -3.43 0.96
N VAL A 70 22.75 -3.88 0.17
CA VAL A 70 22.05 -3.07 -0.85
C VAL A 70 21.34 -1.86 -0.23
N LEU A 71 20.79 -2.00 0.98
CA LEU A 71 20.17 -0.88 1.72
C LEU A 71 21.20 0.16 2.21
N THR A 72 22.50 -0.10 2.06
CA THR A 72 23.57 0.85 2.38
C THR A 72 24.25 1.35 1.11
N SER A 73 24.60 0.46 0.18
CA SER A 73 25.36 0.81 -1.02
C SER A 73 24.55 1.65 -2.01
N LEU A 74 23.29 1.31 -2.26
CA LEU A 74 22.45 2.08 -3.20
C LEU A 74 22.19 3.50 -2.70
N PRO A 75 21.81 3.74 -1.43
CA PRO A 75 21.68 5.10 -0.92
C PRO A 75 23.01 5.87 -0.87
N MET A 76 24.16 5.21 -0.65
CA MET A 76 25.47 5.88 -0.71
C MET A 76 25.76 6.40 -2.11
N ILE A 77 25.52 5.59 -3.15
CA ILE A 77 25.67 6.03 -4.55
C ILE A 77 24.77 7.24 -4.83
N VAL A 78 23.52 7.19 -4.37
CA VAL A 78 22.59 8.33 -4.53
C VAL A 78 23.10 9.57 -3.78
N ALA A 79 23.65 9.40 -2.58
CA ALA A 79 24.20 10.51 -1.79
C ALA A 79 25.39 11.17 -2.51
N GLU A 80 26.28 10.37 -3.10
CA GLU A 80 27.43 10.87 -3.85
C GLU A 80 27.02 11.65 -5.10
N GLU A 81 26.11 11.11 -5.92
CA GLU A 81 25.65 11.75 -7.16
C GLU A 81 24.85 13.05 -6.91
N LEU A 82 24.18 13.14 -5.76
CA LEU A 82 23.43 14.33 -5.36
C LEU A 82 24.25 15.32 -4.52
N GLU A 83 25.51 15.00 -4.20
CA GLU A 83 26.32 15.71 -3.21
C GLU A 83 25.55 15.96 -1.89
N ALA A 84 24.73 14.98 -1.48
CA ALA A 84 23.87 15.09 -0.33
C ALA A 84 24.61 14.74 0.98
N ASP A 85 24.27 15.45 2.06
CA ASP A 85 24.72 15.07 3.40
C ASP A 85 24.16 13.69 3.78
N TRP A 86 25.04 12.72 4.02
CA TRP A 86 24.68 11.36 4.43
C TRP A 86 23.72 11.33 5.63
N SER A 87 23.83 12.29 6.56
CA SER A 87 22.95 12.39 7.72
C SER A 87 21.49 12.66 7.36
N LYS A 88 21.23 13.12 6.13
CA LYS A 88 19.91 13.43 5.56
C LYS A 88 19.38 12.38 4.58
N VAL A 89 20.14 11.32 4.30
CA VAL A 89 19.71 10.23 3.42
C VAL A 89 18.98 9.15 4.21
N ARG A 90 17.85 8.65 3.68
CA ARG A 90 17.02 7.60 4.28
C ARG A 90 16.73 6.52 3.24
N ALA A 91 16.81 5.26 3.65
CA ALA A 91 16.57 4.09 2.82
C ALA A 91 15.63 3.12 3.52
#